data_AF-A0A7K9JP92-F1
#
_entry.id   AF-A0A7K9JP92-F1
#
_cell.length_a   1.000
_cell.length_b   1.000
_cell.length_c   1.000
_cell.angle_alpha   90.00
_cell.angle_beta   90.00
_cell.angle_gamma   90.00
#
_symmetry.space_group_name_H-M   'P 1'
#
loop_
_entity.id
_entity.type
_entity.pdbx_description
1 polymer ?
#
loop_
_entity_poly.entity_id
_entity_poly.type
_entity_poly.pdbx_seq_one_letter_code
_entity_poly.pdbx_strand_id
1 'polypeptide(L)' 'ACSEDPCAICHDELSRDCCELECGHHFHRECIRPWLKQHSSTCPICRVHTLLPEDFPELPAWNKHS' A
#
# COMPACT_ATOMS: atom_id res chain seq x y z
N ALA A 1 -6.90 3.20 -28.00
CA ALA A 1 -7.15 2.23 -26.92
C ALA A 1 -6.30 2.69 -25.76
N CYS A 2 -6.91 3.25 -24.73
CA CYS A 2 -6.16 3.80 -23.61
C CYS A 2 -6.90 3.39 -22.36
N SER A 3 -6.27 2.50 -21.60
CA SER A 3 -6.17 2.49 -20.14
C SER A 3 -5.87 1.07 -19.69
N GLU A 4 -4.69 0.59 -20.07
CA GLU A 4 -4.02 -0.45 -19.29
C GLU A 4 -3.15 0.31 -18.30
N ASP A 5 -3.70 0.71 -17.17
CA ASP A 5 -2.93 1.39 -16.13
C ASP A 5 -1.92 0.37 -15.55
N PRO A 6 -0.61 0.51 -15.85
CA PRO A 6 0.38 -0.42 -15.36
C PRO A 6 0.67 -0.15 -13.88
N CYS A 7 1.17 -1.15 -13.17
CA CYS A 7 1.63 -0.98 -11.81
C CYS A 7 2.78 0.04 -11.77
N ALA A 8 2.64 1.19 -11.11
CA ALA A 8 3.68 2.23 -11.11
C ALA A 8 4.98 1.86 -10.35
N ILE A 9 5.05 0.66 -9.77
CA ILE A 9 6.24 0.15 -9.07
C ILE A 9 7.11 -0.69 -10.02
N CYS A 10 6.51 -1.62 -10.77
CA CYS A 10 7.22 -2.50 -11.71
C CYS A 10 7.00 -2.13 -13.19
N HIS A 11 6.09 -1.20 -13.47
CA HIS A 11 5.61 -0.82 -14.81
C HIS A 11 5.04 -1.98 -15.64
N ASP A 12 4.49 -2.98 -14.96
CA ASP A 12 3.91 -4.18 -15.58
C ASP A 12 2.38 -4.20 -15.46
N GLU A 13 1.72 -5.07 -16.23
CA GLU A 13 0.26 -5.14 -16.30
C GLU A 13 -0.34 -5.60 -14.96
N LEU A 14 -1.37 -4.90 -14.48
CA LEU A 14 -2.04 -5.27 -13.24
C LEU A 14 -2.77 -6.60 -13.44
N SER A 15 -2.27 -7.65 -12.77
CA SER A 15 -2.94 -8.96 -12.76
C SER A 15 -4.18 -8.93 -11.87
N ARG A 16 -4.99 -10.00 -11.89
CA ARG A 16 -6.23 -10.09 -11.07
C ARG A 16 -5.98 -9.91 -9.57
N ASP A 17 -4.77 -10.21 -9.09
CA ASP A 17 -4.31 -10.04 -7.71
C ASP A 17 -3.68 -8.66 -7.44
N CYS A 18 -4.33 -7.60 -7.91
CA CYS A 18 -3.96 -6.23 -7.52
C CYS A 18 -4.55 -5.87 -6.14
N CYS A 19 -3.89 -4.95 -5.45
CA CYS A 19 -4.38 -4.29 -4.26
C CYS A 19 -4.74 -2.86 -4.63
N GLU A 20 -5.97 -2.48 -4.36
CA GLU A 20 -6.38 -1.08 -4.34
C GLU A 20 -5.96 -0.46 -3.01
N LEU A 21 -5.33 0.71 -3.07
CA LEU A 21 -5.03 1.53 -1.89
C LEU A 21 -6.21 2.44 -1.55
N GLU A 22 -6.24 2.96 -0.31
CA GLU A 22 -7.27 3.91 0.15
C GLU A 22 -7.38 5.20 -0.68
N CYS A 23 -6.34 5.51 -1.47
CA CYS A 23 -6.34 6.62 -2.40
C CYS A 23 -6.92 6.30 -3.79
N GLY A 24 -7.39 5.07 -4.03
CA GLY A 24 -7.99 4.62 -5.29
C GLY A 24 -6.98 4.16 -6.36
N HIS A 25 -5.72 3.93 -5.99
CA HIS A 25 -4.68 3.46 -6.92
C HIS A 25 -4.42 1.96 -6.78
N HIS A 26 -4.15 1.30 -7.91
CA HIS A 26 -3.96 -0.14 -7.98
C HIS A 26 -2.49 -0.51 -8.15
N PHE A 27 -2.02 -1.48 -7.35
CA PHE A 27 -0.65 -2.01 -7.41
C PHE A 27 -0.66 -3.52 -7.20
N HIS A 28 0.36 -4.23 -7.67
CA HIS A 28 0.50 -5.65 -7.27
C HIS A 28 0.73 -5.73 -5.77
N ARG A 29 0.07 -6.69 -5.11
CA ARG A 29 0.28 -7.00 -3.68
C ARG A 29 1.75 -7.23 -3.35
N GLU A 30 2.47 -7.88 -4.27
CA GLU A 30 3.89 -8.20 -4.14
C GLU A 30 4.81 -6.99 -4.34
N CYS A 31 4.37 -5.97 -5.08
CA CYS A 31 5.12 -4.74 -5.28
C CYS A 31 4.86 -3.72 -4.16
N ILE A 32 3.59 -3.57 -3.76
CA ILE A 32 3.20 -2.57 -2.75
C ILE A 32 3.65 -2.98 -1.34
N ARG A 33 3.65 -4.27 -0.99
CA ARG A 33 4.13 -4.74 0.32
C ARG A 33 5.57 -4.31 0.66
N PRO A 34 6.60 -4.63 -0.15
CA PRO A 34 7.97 -4.20 0.14
C PRO A 34 8.16 -2.68 -0.03
N TRP A 35 7.34 -2.02 -0.85
CA TRP A 35 7.34 -0.57 -0.99
C TRP A 35 6.91 0.12 0.31
N LEU A 36 5.77 -0.26 0.88
CA LEU A 36 5.26 0.33 2.12
C LEU A 36 6.23 0.10 3.29
N LYS A 37 6.89 -1.08 3.32
CA LYS A 37 7.94 -1.41 4.29
C LYS A 37 9.19 -0.51 4.19
N GLN A 38 9.53 -0.03 3.00
CA GLN A 38 10.73 0.81 2.77
C GLN A 38 10.42 2.32 2.81
N HIS A 39 9.27 2.75 2.30
CA HIS A 39 8.93 4.16 2.07
C HIS A 39 7.79 4.68 2.95
N SER A 40 7.56 4.05 4.12
CA SER A 40 6.61 4.51 5.13
C SER A 40 5.17 4.59 4.62
N SER A 41 4.61 3.44 4.26
CA SER A 41 3.17 3.25 4.02
C SER A 41 2.52 4.35 3.16
N THR A 42 3.18 4.76 2.08
CA THR A 42 2.77 5.90 1.26
C THR A 42 2.64 5.51 -0.22
N CYS A 43 1.58 5.97 -0.88
CA CYS A 43 1.30 5.66 -2.28
C CYS A 43 2.39 6.26 -3.22
N PRO A 44 2.97 5.47 -4.15
CA PRO A 44 3.99 5.96 -5.07
C PRO A 44 3.47 6.99 -6.08
N ILE A 45 2.16 7.02 -6.35
CA ILE A 45 1.56 7.92 -7.36
C ILE A 45 1.19 9.27 -6.72
N CYS A 46 0.37 9.25 -5.68
CA CYS A 46 -0.18 10.48 -5.08
C CYS A 46 0.48 10.88 -3.76
N ARG A 47 1.39 10.06 -3.23
CA ARG A 47 2.01 10.23 -1.91
C ARG A 47 1.03 10.35 -0.74
N VAL A 48 -0.18 9.83 -0.91
CA VAL A 48 -1.15 9.69 0.17
C VAL A 48 -0.73 8.53 1.06
N HIS A 49 -0.82 8.72 2.37
CA HIS A 49 -0.55 7.68 3.35
C HIS A 49 -1.64 6.61 3.28
N THR A 50 -1.23 5.37 3.09
CA THR A 50 -2.10 4.22 2.88
C THR A 50 -1.66 3.14 3.85
N LEU A 51 -2.48 2.89 4.86
CA LEU A 51 -2.18 1.90 5.88
C LEU A 51 -2.68 0.54 5.39
N LEU A 52 -1.78 -0.43 5.23
CA LEU A 52 -2.24 -1.81 5.21
C LEU A 52 -2.63 -2.19 6.65
N PRO A 53 -3.76 -2.90 6.84
CA PRO A 53 -4.21 -3.32 8.18
C PRO A 53 -3.20 -4.22 8.92
N GLU A 54 -2.17 -4.72 8.22
CA GLU A 54 -1.08 -5.52 8.77
C GLU A 54 0.03 -4.67 9.45
N ASP A 55 0.07 -3.35 9.22
CA ASP A 55 1.10 -2.43 9.75
C ASP A 55 0.68 -1.75 11.07
N PHE A 56 -0.42 -2.18 11.70
CA PHE A 56 -0.67 -1.83 13.08
C PHE A 56 0.08 -2.83 13.96
N PRO A 57 1.30 -2.54 14.46
CA PRO A 57 1.77 -3.26 15.63
C PRO A 57 0.71 -3.00 16.69
N GLU A 58 0.07 -4.07 17.19
CA GLU A 58 -0.85 -3.99 18.31
C GLU A 58 -0.20 -3.11 19.37
N LEU A 59 -0.68 -1.86 19.48
CA LEU A 59 -0.11 -0.92 20.44
C LEU A 59 -0.33 -1.59 21.80
N PRO A 60 0.73 -1.88 22.58
CA PRO A 60 0.54 -2.43 23.91
C PRO A 60 -0.29 -1.41 24.65
N ALA A 61 -1.51 -1.80 25.02
CA ALA A 61 -2.47 -0.95 25.72
C ALA A 61 -1.72 -0.24 26.84
N TRP A 62 -1.49 1.07 26.68
CA TRP A 62 -0.74 1.86 27.65
C TRP A 62 -1.30 1.55 29.03
N ASN A 63 -0.46 0.96 29.85
CA ASN A 63 -0.81 0.50 31.18
C ASN A 63 -1.17 1.76 31.96
N LYS A 64 -2.47 1.99 32.12
CA LYS A 64 -3.05 2.97 33.04
C LYS A 64 -2.70 2.51 34.46
N HIS A 65 -1.46 2.72 34.90
CA HIS A 65 -1.13 2.69 36.31
C HIS A 65 -1.55 4.03 36.91
N SER A 66 -2.40 3.92 37.93
CA SER A 66 -2.96 5.00 38.75
C SER A 66 -1.92 5.95 39.34
#